data_AF-A0A2M7DL39-F1
#
_entry.id   AF-A0A2M7DL39-F1
#
_cell.length_a   1.000
_cell.length_b   1.000
_cell.length_c   1.000
_cell.angle_alpha   90.00
_cell.angle_beta   90.00
_cell.angle_gamma   90.00
#
_symmetry.space_group_name_H-M   'P 1'
#
loop_
_entity.id
_entity.type
_entity.pdbx_description
1 polymer ?
#
loop_
_entity_poly.entity_id
_entity_poly.type
_entity_poly.pdbx_seq_one_letter_code
_entity_poly.pdbx_strand_id
1 'polypeptide(L)' 'MIKRLKKLDKLFWFLSKKEPDFNFEKDKRVIIHQTLALGSADDVRALFKRYGAEEIRKEFQEIKRKRKIAQIAGLLL' A
#
# COMPACT_ATOMS: atom_id res chain seq x y z
N MET A 1 -11.24 -16.54 -13.50
CA MET A 1 -10.77 -15.14 -13.53
C MET A 1 -9.48 -14.98 -12.70
N ILE A 2 -8.32 -15.55 -13.11
CA ILE A 2 -7.08 -15.57 -12.28
C ILE A 2 -5.81 -15.62 -13.15
N LYS A 3 -5.66 -14.72 -14.15
CA LYS A 3 -4.41 -14.63 -14.94
C LYS A 3 -3.67 -13.30 -14.80
N ARG A 4 -4.29 -12.26 -14.21
CA ARG A 4 -3.67 -10.92 -14.06
C ARG A 4 -3.05 -10.62 -12.69
N LEU A 5 -3.15 -11.53 -11.71
CA LEU A 5 -2.64 -11.33 -10.34
C LEU A 5 -1.17 -11.76 -10.14
N LYS A 6 -0.62 -12.62 -11.01
CA LYS A 6 0.74 -13.18 -10.86
C LYS A 6 1.88 -12.15 -10.82
N LYS A 7 1.64 -10.89 -11.24
CA LYS A 7 2.67 -9.82 -11.22
C LYS A 7 2.81 -9.17 -9.84
N LEU A 8 1.69 -8.91 -9.14
CA LEU A 8 1.73 -8.29 -7.81
C LEU A 8 2.24 -9.27 -6.75
N ASP A 9 2.02 -10.57 -6.91
CA ASP A 9 2.53 -11.60 -5.98
C ASP A 9 4.06 -11.52 -5.79
N LYS A 10 4.81 -11.07 -6.80
CA LYS A 10 6.26 -10.85 -6.69
C LYS A 10 6.63 -9.61 -5.88
N LEU A 11 5.78 -8.58 -5.82
CA LEU A 11 6.02 -7.41 -4.98
C LEU A 11 5.72 -7.71 -3.51
N PHE A 12 4.88 -8.71 -3.23
CA PHE A 12 4.41 -9.08 -1.90
C PHE A 12 4.85 -10.46 -1.43
N TRP A 13 5.81 -11.08 -2.13
CA TRP A 13 6.32 -12.42 -1.80
C TRP A 13 6.79 -12.56 -0.35
N PHE A 14 7.22 -11.44 0.27
CA PHE A 14 7.64 -11.38 1.66
C PHE A 14 6.46 -11.38 2.64
N LEU A 15 5.29 -10.86 2.25
CA LEU A 15 4.06 -10.92 3.04
C LEU A 15 3.50 -12.35 3.01
N SER A 16 3.45 -13.00 1.84
CA SER A 16 2.95 -14.38 1.73
C SER A 16 3.78 -15.42 2.49
N LYS A 17 5.03 -15.11 2.85
CA LYS A 17 5.88 -15.98 3.69
C LYS A 17 5.78 -15.70 5.19
N LYS A 18 5.37 -14.49 5.58
CA LYS A 18 5.28 -14.09 7.00
C LYS A 18 3.86 -14.16 7.54
N GLU A 19 2.86 -14.03 6.67
CA GLU A 19 1.46 -13.98 7.04
C GLU A 19 0.67 -14.97 6.17
N PRO A 20 0.24 -16.12 6.73
CA PRO A 20 -0.63 -17.07 6.02
C PRO A 20 -2.00 -16.46 5.67
N ASP A 21 -2.37 -15.33 6.30
CA ASP A 21 -3.66 -14.63 6.14
C ASP A 21 -3.58 -13.37 5.27
N PHE A 22 -2.57 -13.25 4.39
CA PHE A 22 -2.41 -12.09 3.51
C PHE A 22 -3.73 -11.74 2.80
N ASN A 23 -4.18 -10.51 3.01
CA ASN A 23 -5.46 -10.04 2.53
C ASN A 23 -5.31 -8.63 1.96
N PHE A 24 -5.67 -8.48 0.68
CA PHE A 24 -5.57 -7.21 -0.03
C PHE A 24 -6.31 -6.04 0.64
N GLU A 25 -7.36 -6.30 1.42
CA GLU A 25 -8.09 -5.24 2.12
C GLU A 25 -7.47 -4.92 3.49
N LYS A 26 -7.01 -5.93 4.23
CA LYS A 26 -6.35 -5.73 5.54
C LYS A 26 -4.96 -5.10 5.38
N ASP A 27 -4.22 -5.54 4.37
CA ASP A 27 -2.83 -5.15 4.11
C ASP A 27 -2.71 -4.02 3.09
N LYS A 28 -3.85 -3.40 2.74
CA LYS A 28 -3.99 -2.33 1.74
C LYS A 28 -2.91 -1.26 1.86
N ARG A 29 -2.61 -0.82 3.08
CA ARG A 29 -1.60 0.22 3.34
C ARG A 29 -0.21 -0.19 2.88
N VAL A 30 0.25 -1.37 3.27
CA VAL A 30 1.56 -1.91 2.86
C VAL A 30 1.58 -2.12 1.35
N ILE A 31 0.48 -2.61 0.79
CA ILE A 31 0.33 -2.84 -0.65
C ILE A 31 0.49 -1.54 -1.45
N ILE A 32 -0.20 -0.48 -1.03
CA ILE A 32 -0.13 0.84 -1.68
C ILE A 32 1.28 1.41 -1.62
N HIS A 33 1.90 1.42 -0.43
CA HIS A 33 3.24 1.99 -0.26
C HIS A 33 4.31 1.22 -1.05
N GLN A 34 4.30 -0.11 -0.98
CA GLN A 34 5.29 -0.95 -1.67
C GLN A 34 5.15 -0.84 -3.19
N THR A 35 3.92 -0.87 -3.71
CA THR A 35 3.67 -0.77 -5.15
C THR A 35 4.09 0.59 -5.70
N LEU A 36 3.85 1.68 -4.95
CA LEU A 36 4.27 3.01 -5.38
C LEU A 36 5.78 3.25 -5.25
N ALA A 37 6.46 2.55 -4.34
CA ALA A 37 7.90 2.67 -4.15
C ALA A 37 8.70 1.81 -5.15
N LEU A 38 8.23 0.60 -5.46
CA LEU A 38 9.02 -0.43 -6.15
C LEU A 38 8.32 -1.09 -7.34
N GLY A 39 7.04 -0.78 -7.56
CA GLY A 39 6.25 -1.35 -8.66
C GLY A 39 6.57 -0.72 -10.02
N SER A 40 6.28 -1.46 -11.08
CA SER A 40 6.31 -0.91 -12.43
C SER A 40 5.10 0.00 -12.70
N ALA A 41 5.13 0.77 -13.79
CA ALA A 41 3.98 1.58 -14.20
C ALA A 41 2.69 0.74 -14.41
N ASP A 42 2.81 -0.51 -14.83
CA ASP A 42 1.68 -1.45 -14.94
C ASP A 42 1.10 -1.80 -13.56
N ASP A 43 1.96 -2.02 -12.57
CA ASP A 43 1.55 -2.37 -11.21
C ASP A 43 0.86 -1.17 -10.54
N VAL A 44 1.39 0.03 -10.76
CA VAL A 44 0.74 1.28 -10.31
C VAL A 44 -0.63 1.43 -10.99
N ARG A 45 -0.75 1.22 -12.30
CA ARG A 45 -2.06 1.24 -12.98
C ARG A 45 -3.03 0.22 -12.39
N ALA A 46 -2.56 -0.99 -12.09
CA ALA A 46 -3.36 -2.03 -11.46
C ALA A 46 -3.81 -1.64 -10.03
N LEU A 47 -2.93 -1.01 -9.26
CA LEU A 47 -3.21 -0.48 -7.93
C LEU A 47 -4.33 0.57 -7.96
N PHE A 48 -4.20 1.57 -8.84
CA PHE A 48 -5.22 2.61 -9.01
C PHE A 48 -6.54 2.05 -9.51
N LYS A 49 -6.53 1.02 -10.37
CA LYS A 49 -7.75 0.32 -10.79
C LYS A 49 -8.42 -0.43 -9.64
N ARG A 50 -7.64 -0.96 -8.70
CA ARG A 50 -8.15 -1.77 -7.58
C ARG A 50 -8.78 -0.91 -6.48
N TYR A 51 -8.04 0.07 -5.97
CA TYR A 51 -8.45 0.86 -4.79
C TYR A 51 -9.06 2.21 -5.15
N GLY A 52 -8.83 2.70 -6.36
CA GLY A 52 -9.22 4.06 -6.76
C GLY A 52 -8.26 5.12 -6.24
N ALA A 53 -8.25 6.27 -6.92
CA ALA A 53 -7.34 7.37 -6.61
C ALA A 53 -7.60 7.99 -5.23
N GLU A 54 -8.87 8.13 -4.84
CA GLU A 54 -9.25 8.72 -3.55
C GLU A 54 -8.76 7.90 -2.36
N GLU A 55 -8.89 6.58 -2.45
CA GLU A 55 -8.46 5.69 -1.37
C GLU A 55 -6.94 5.70 -1.21
N ILE A 56 -6.21 5.67 -2.33
CA ILE A 56 -4.75 5.83 -2.33
C ILE A 56 -4.36 7.18 -1.72
N ARG A 57 -5.05 8.26 -2.09
CA ARG A 57 -4.78 9.60 -1.57
C ARG A 57 -4.96 9.69 -0.05
N LYS A 58 -6.00 9.06 0.50
CA LYS A 58 -6.26 9.03 1.94
C LYS A 58 -5.09 8.43 2.72
N GLU A 59 -4.52 7.32 2.26
CA GLU A 59 -3.38 6.67 2.93
C GLU A 59 -2.19 7.63 3.11
N PHE A 60 -1.90 8.47 2.12
CA PHE A 60 -0.83 9.47 2.21
C PHE A 60 -1.22 10.70 3.04
N GLN A 61 -2.50 11.05 3.10
CA GLN A 61 -2.99 12.16 3.93
C GLN A 61 -3.02 11.81 5.41
N GLU A 62 -3.39 10.58 5.78
CA GLU A 62 -3.35 10.12 7.17
C GLU A 62 -1.94 10.20 7.75
N ILE A 63 -0.92 9.85 6.96
CA ILE A 63 0.48 9.95 7.38
C ILE A 63 0.86 11.41 7.65
N LYS A 64 0.49 12.34 6.77
CA LYS A 64 0.75 13.77 6.97
C LYS A 64 0.05 14.28 8.24
N ARG A 65 -1.19 13.83 8.50
CA ARG A 65 -1.92 14.21 9.71
C ARG A 65 -1.26 13.65 10.97
N LYS A 66 -0.91 12.36 11.01
CA LYS A 66 -0.24 11.74 12.16
C LYS A 66 1.14 12.36 12.43
N ARG A 67 1.92 12.62 11.37
CA ARG A 67 3.22 13.30 11.49
C ARG A 67 3.07 14.73 12.01
N LYS A 68 2.08 15.49 11.52
CA LYS A 68 1.77 16.84 12.02
C LYS A 68 1.36 16.81 13.51
N ILE A 69 0.53 15.85 13.91
CA ILE A 69 0.13 15.68 15.32
C ILE A 69 1.34 15.36 16.19
N ALA A 70 2.20 14.43 15.75
CA ALA A 70 3.41 14.07 16.48
C ALA A 70 4.42 15.22 16.60
N GLN A 71 4.54 16.08 15.58
CA GLN A 71 5.34 17.31 15.63
C GLN A 71 4.78 18.32 16.63
N ILE A 72 3.46 18.56 16.61
CA ILE A 72 2.79 19.48 17.56
C ILE A 72 2.90 18.94 18.99
N ALA A 73 2.82 17.62 19.17
CA ALA A 73 2.94 16.96 20.46
C ALA A 73 4.39 16.80 20.96
N GLY A 74 5.40 17.23 20.19
CA GLY A 74 6.81 17.09 20.55
C GLY A 74 7.33 15.65 20.57
N LEU A 75 6.65 14.71 19.89
CA LEU A 75 6.97 13.29 19.86
C LEU A 75 7.90 12.89 18.70
N LEU A 76 8.17 13.81 17.78
CA LEU A 76 9.19 13.67 16.73
C LEU A 76 10.28 14.72 17.00
N LEU A 77 11.47 14.24 17.38
CA LEU A 77 12.70 15.03 17.45
C LEU A 77 13.20 15.39 16.05
#